data_AF-A0A1V4JSJ5-F1
#
_entry.id   AF-A0A1V4JSJ5-F1
#
_cell.length_a   1.000
_cell.length_b   1.000
_cell.length_c   1.000
_cell.angle_alpha   90.00
_cell.angle_beta   90.00
_cell.angle_gamma   90.00
#
_symmetry.space_group_name_H-M   'P 1'
#
loop_
_entity.id
_entity.type
_entity.pdbx_description
1 polymer ?
#
loop_
_entity_poly.entity_id
_entity_poly.type
_entity_poly.pdbx_seq_one_letter_code
_entity_poly.pdbx_strand_id
1 'polypeptide(L)'
;MKAGASIWGGLRFTIPQLSDSSKSVRFELQIRSKNANNSQSAVVPVPLEVRAATRLSVFGVSRPDVVTIPEGVWASERPPQRLQDLGPPVEHVYEVVNEGPSAISHGTLELSCPLSHRGHPLLYVIGHSGPRNCSASHPMDSLRLAEQSPESHILQRRDTGDTVTRDTRDTRDMWGSVPPTAPHTLVSALLSPCPHVPYCPCPTL
;
A
#
# COMPACT_ATOMS: atom_id res chain seq x y z
N MET A 1 -21.95 51.83 8.62
CA MET A 1 -23.19 51.17 9.10
C MET A 1 -23.95 52.13 9.98
N LYS A 2 -25.29 52.07 9.98
CA LYS A 2 -26.12 52.84 10.92
C LYS A 2 -26.09 52.19 12.30
N ALA A 3 -26.37 52.96 13.36
CA ALA A 3 -26.46 52.45 14.72
C ALA A 3 -27.55 51.35 14.82
N GLY A 4 -27.26 50.29 15.58
CA GLY A 4 -28.19 49.16 15.77
C GLY A 4 -28.31 48.19 14.58
N ALA A 5 -27.56 48.40 13.49
CA ALA A 5 -27.57 47.48 12.35
C ALA A 5 -26.88 46.14 12.68
N SER A 6 -27.53 45.04 12.33
CA SER A 6 -26.97 43.67 12.39
C SER A 6 -26.90 43.08 10.99
N ILE A 7 -25.81 42.39 10.67
CA ILE A 7 -25.58 41.75 9.38
C ILE A 7 -25.19 40.30 9.63
N TRP A 8 -25.81 39.38 8.90
CA TRP A 8 -25.44 37.98 8.83
C TRP A 8 -24.87 37.64 7.45
N GLY A 9 -23.97 36.66 7.39
CA GLY A 9 -23.38 36.20 6.14
C GLY A 9 -22.49 34.99 6.35
N GLY A 10 -22.32 34.20 5.29
CA GLY A 10 -21.41 33.07 5.26
C GLY A 10 -20.19 33.41 4.41
N LEU A 11 -19.00 33.03 4.89
CA LEU A 11 -17.76 33.08 4.13
C LEU A 11 -17.33 31.65 3.81
N ARG A 12 -17.11 31.35 2.54
CA ARG A 12 -16.62 30.04 2.08
C ARG A 12 -15.15 30.15 1.75
N PHE A 13 -14.35 29.26 2.33
CA PHE A 13 -12.93 29.14 2.06
C PHE A 13 -12.61 27.73 1.59
N THR A 14 -11.60 27.62 0.73
CA THR A 14 -10.93 26.36 0.41
C THR A 14 -9.48 26.54 0.81
N ILE A 15 -8.97 25.65 1.65
CA ILE A 15 -7.58 25.68 2.09
C ILE A 15 -6.85 24.53 1.37
N PRO A 16 -6.12 24.81 0.28
CA PRO A 16 -5.33 23.78 -0.39
C PRO A 16 -4.08 23.46 0.44
N GLN A 17 -3.59 22.23 0.31
CA GLN A 17 -2.25 21.83 0.76
C GLN A 17 -1.95 22.17 2.24
N LEU A 18 -2.80 21.66 3.13
CA LEU A 18 -2.47 21.65 4.56
C LEU A 18 -1.19 20.82 4.78
N SER A 19 -0.22 21.40 5.47
CA SER A 19 0.99 20.70 5.90
C SER A 19 0.84 20.20 7.34
N ASP A 20 1.59 19.15 7.70
CA ASP A 20 1.57 18.54 9.04
C ASP A 20 2.19 19.43 10.15
N SER A 21 2.42 20.71 9.86
CA SER A 21 3.07 21.66 10.77
C SER A 21 2.17 22.16 11.90
N SER A 22 0.83 22.04 11.77
CA SER A 22 -0.12 22.53 12.77
C SER A 22 -1.36 21.65 12.88
N LYS A 23 -1.84 21.48 14.11
CA LYS A 23 -3.11 20.80 14.43
C LYS A 23 -4.34 21.68 14.19
N SER A 24 -4.15 22.95 13.84
CA SER A 24 -5.25 23.89 13.62
C SER A 24 -4.93 24.97 12.60
N VAL A 25 -5.98 25.43 11.92
CA VAL A 25 -5.97 26.69 11.15
C VAL A 25 -6.72 27.73 11.97
N ARG A 26 -6.18 28.94 12.05
CA ARG A 26 -6.80 30.04 12.81
C ARG A 26 -7.22 31.15 11.86
N PHE A 27 -8.49 31.51 11.92
CA PHE A 27 -9.00 32.74 11.31
C PHE A 27 -9.11 33.84 12.36
N GLU A 28 -8.82 35.07 12.00
CA GLU A 28 -9.01 36.24 12.85
C GLU A 28 -9.96 37.21 12.17
N LEU A 29 -11.07 37.50 12.84
CA LEU A 29 -12.11 38.37 12.30
C LEU A 29 -12.09 39.70 13.05
N GLN A 30 -12.10 40.79 12.30
CA GLN A 30 -12.16 42.14 12.86
C GLN A 30 -12.99 43.04 11.93
N ILE A 31 -13.89 43.82 12.53
CA ILE A 31 -14.64 44.86 11.83
C ILE A 31 -13.86 46.17 11.97
N ARG A 32 -13.66 46.86 10.84
CA ARG A 32 -12.99 48.16 10.79
C ARG A 32 -13.89 49.20 10.13
N SER A 33 -13.82 50.43 10.63
CA SER A 33 -14.51 51.59 10.10
C SER A 33 -13.54 52.77 9.91
N LYS A 34 -14.01 53.82 9.24
CA LYS A 34 -13.23 55.05 9.03
C LYS A 34 -13.48 56.13 10.08
N ASN A 35 -14.17 55.80 11.18
CA ASN A 35 -14.47 56.77 12.22
C ASN A 35 -13.19 57.22 12.93
N ALA A 36 -13.14 58.47 13.40
CA ALA A 36 -11.99 58.98 14.14
C ALA A 36 -11.82 58.31 15.52
N ASN A 37 -12.93 57.93 16.14
CA ASN A 37 -12.95 57.24 17.44
C ASN A 37 -13.63 55.86 17.30
N ASN A 38 -13.17 54.88 18.09
CA ASN A 38 -13.68 53.51 18.11
C ASN A 38 -13.79 52.87 16.71
N SER A 39 -12.73 53.02 15.91
CA SER A 39 -12.71 52.61 14.51
C SER A 39 -12.59 51.10 14.29
N GLN A 40 -12.33 50.32 15.34
CA GLN A 40 -12.07 48.88 15.26
C GLN A 40 -12.85 48.12 16.32
N SER A 41 -13.36 46.95 15.96
CA SER A 41 -13.88 45.99 16.93
C SER A 41 -12.74 45.20 17.59
N ALA A 42 -13.09 44.44 18.62
CA ALA A 42 -12.24 43.35 19.10
C ALA A 42 -11.94 42.37 17.94
N VAL A 43 -10.76 41.77 17.99
CA VAL A 43 -10.38 40.66 17.11
C VAL A 43 -10.93 39.37 17.71
N VAL A 44 -11.67 38.61 16.91
CA VAL A 44 -12.27 37.34 17.32
C VAL A 44 -11.55 36.19 16.62
N PRO A 45 -10.81 35.34 17.35
CA PRO A 45 -10.18 34.16 16.77
C PRO A 45 -11.17 33.02 16.60
N VAL A 46 -11.11 32.35 15.46
CA VAL A 46 -11.90 31.15 15.13
C VAL A 46 -10.93 30.02 14.80
N PRO A 47 -10.59 29.16 15.78
CA PRO A 47 -9.74 27.99 15.53
C PRO A 47 -10.55 26.88 14.86
N LEU A 48 -9.98 26.31 13.79
CA LEU A 48 -10.48 25.13 13.11
C LEU A 48 -9.47 24.00 13.31
N GLU A 49 -9.92 22.87 13.84
CA GLU A 49 -9.08 21.69 14.00
C GLU A 49 -8.78 21.05 12.63
N VAL A 50 -7.53 20.67 12.43
CA VAL A 50 -7.09 19.90 11.27
C VAL A 50 -6.93 18.44 11.68
N ARG A 51 -7.64 17.54 10.99
CA ARG A 51 -7.56 16.11 11.21
C ARG A 51 -7.09 15.42 9.93
N ALA A 52 -6.16 14.49 10.09
CA ALA A 52 -5.78 13.58 9.01
C ALA A 52 -6.91 12.57 8.78
N ALA A 53 -7.19 12.28 7.52
CA ALA A 53 -8.17 11.28 7.11
C ALA A 53 -7.54 10.41 6.01
N THR A 54 -7.55 9.10 6.22
CA THR A 54 -7.01 8.12 5.29
C THR A 54 -8.09 7.11 4.92
N ARG A 55 -7.98 6.54 3.71
CA ARG A 55 -8.83 5.43 3.28
C ARG A 55 -7.95 4.45 2.53
N LEU A 56 -7.80 3.27 3.09
CA LEU A 56 -6.93 2.22 2.56
C LEU A 56 -7.76 1.12 1.91
N SER A 57 -7.33 0.71 0.73
CA SER A 57 -7.83 -0.44 0.01
C SER A 57 -6.68 -1.44 -0.15
N VAL A 58 -6.96 -2.73 0.11
CA VAL A 58 -5.99 -3.82 -0.08
C VAL A 58 -6.57 -4.79 -1.10
N PHE A 59 -5.81 -5.06 -2.15
CA PHE A 59 -6.16 -6.00 -3.21
C PHE A 59 -5.20 -7.17 -3.19
N GLY A 60 -5.68 -8.36 -3.54
CA GLY A 60 -4.88 -9.58 -3.60
C GLY A 60 -5.35 -10.46 -4.75
N VAL A 61 -4.41 -11.05 -5.49
CA VAL A 61 -4.69 -12.00 -6.57
C VAL A 61 -3.72 -13.17 -6.54
N SER A 62 -4.18 -14.34 -6.98
CA SER A 62 -3.38 -15.55 -7.15
C SER A 62 -3.19 -15.86 -8.62
N ARG A 63 -2.01 -16.33 -9.00
CA ARG A 63 -1.65 -16.72 -10.36
C ARG A 63 -0.92 -18.07 -10.36
N PRO A 64 -1.55 -19.16 -10.80
CA PRO A 64 -2.96 -19.25 -11.16
C PRO A 64 -3.88 -19.08 -9.93
N ASP A 65 -5.15 -18.76 -10.17
CA ASP A 65 -6.20 -18.68 -9.14
C ASP A 65 -6.77 -20.07 -8.78
N VAL A 66 -6.62 -21.04 -9.67
CA VAL A 66 -6.99 -22.44 -9.46
C VAL A 66 -5.83 -23.36 -9.83
N VAL A 67 -5.51 -24.29 -8.93
CA VAL A 67 -4.54 -25.37 -9.19
C VAL A 67 -5.29 -26.70 -9.22
N THR A 68 -5.19 -27.41 -10.34
CA THR A 68 -5.70 -28.77 -10.47
C THR A 68 -4.64 -29.76 -9.99
N ILE A 69 -4.97 -30.55 -8.98
CA ILE A 69 -4.10 -31.62 -8.47
C ILE A 69 -4.52 -32.92 -9.17
N PRO A 70 -3.69 -33.50 -10.05
CA PRO A 70 -4.00 -34.77 -10.68
C PRO A 70 -3.93 -35.91 -9.66
N GLU A 71 -5.00 -36.69 -9.56
CA GLU A 71 -5.04 -37.89 -8.71
C GLU A 71 -3.95 -38.88 -9.18
N GLY A 72 -3.06 -39.29 -8.26
CA GLY A 72 -2.06 -40.34 -8.47
C GLY A 72 -0.69 -39.93 -9.01
N VAL A 73 -0.48 -38.68 -9.47
CA VAL A 73 0.81 -38.26 -10.07
C VAL A 73 1.80 -37.71 -9.04
N TRP A 74 1.33 -37.11 -7.95
CA TRP A 74 2.20 -36.40 -6.98
C TRP A 74 2.55 -37.22 -5.73
N ALA A 75 2.08 -38.47 -5.65
CA ALA A 75 2.46 -39.41 -4.61
C ALA A 75 3.80 -40.09 -4.97
N SER A 76 4.88 -39.30 -5.04
CA SER A 76 6.23 -39.84 -5.20
C SER A 76 6.81 -40.16 -3.82
N GLU A 77 7.29 -41.39 -3.61
CA GLU A 77 8.03 -41.76 -2.40
C GLU A 77 9.43 -41.12 -2.32
N ARG A 78 9.87 -40.44 -3.38
CA ARG A 78 11.20 -39.81 -3.43
C ARG A 78 11.12 -38.36 -2.96
N PRO A 79 12.13 -37.87 -2.21
CA PRO A 79 12.24 -36.46 -1.89
C PRO A 79 12.25 -35.60 -3.16
N PRO A 80 11.61 -34.43 -3.14
CA PRO A 80 11.62 -33.50 -4.25
C PRO A 80 13.05 -32.99 -4.45
N GLN A 81 13.51 -32.97 -5.70
CA GLN A 81 14.83 -32.44 -6.07
C GLN A 81 14.72 -31.11 -6.80
N ARG A 82 13.56 -30.83 -7.41
CA ARG A 82 13.28 -29.57 -8.11
C ARG A 82 11.94 -29.00 -7.69
N LEU A 83 11.74 -27.71 -7.95
CA LEU A 83 10.46 -27.05 -7.69
C LEU A 83 9.29 -27.68 -8.44
N GLN A 84 9.53 -28.21 -9.64
CA GLN A 84 8.50 -28.87 -10.45
C GLN A 84 8.00 -30.19 -9.82
N ASP A 85 8.79 -30.81 -8.92
CA ASP A 85 8.41 -32.03 -8.22
C ASP A 85 7.35 -31.77 -7.13
N LEU A 86 7.21 -30.53 -6.67
CA LEU A 86 6.22 -30.12 -5.68
C LEU A 86 4.85 -29.87 -6.32
N GLY A 87 4.86 -29.27 -7.51
CA GLY A 87 3.65 -28.83 -8.21
C GLY A 87 3.88 -27.53 -8.98
N PRO A 88 2.84 -27.03 -9.67
CA PRO A 88 2.92 -25.77 -10.39
C PRO A 88 3.10 -24.60 -9.40
N PRO A 89 3.93 -23.60 -9.72
CA PRO A 89 4.08 -22.43 -8.89
C PRO A 89 2.80 -21.59 -8.89
N VAL A 90 2.53 -20.97 -7.74
CA VAL A 90 1.42 -20.06 -7.45
C VAL A 90 2.00 -18.77 -6.90
N GLU A 91 1.81 -17.69 -7.65
CA GLU A 91 2.18 -16.34 -7.22
C GLU A 91 0.99 -15.62 -6.60
N HIS A 92 1.13 -15.15 -5.37
CA HIS A 92 0.16 -14.27 -4.71
C HIS A 92 0.68 -12.83 -4.72
N VAL A 93 -0.03 -11.93 -5.40
CA VAL A 93 0.33 -10.51 -5.50
C VAL A 93 -0.66 -9.68 -4.71
N TYR A 94 -0.16 -8.83 -3.83
CA TYR A 94 -0.91 -7.93 -2.97
C TYR A 94 -0.58 -6.47 -3.28
N GLU A 95 -1.60 -5.64 -3.34
CA GLU A 95 -1.50 -4.20 -3.58
C GLU A 95 -2.20 -3.43 -2.46
N VAL A 96 -1.51 -2.42 -1.90
CA VAL A 96 -2.10 -1.50 -0.93
C VAL A 96 -2.17 -0.11 -1.54
N VAL A 97 -3.37 0.49 -1.49
CA VAL A 97 -3.68 1.79 -2.09
C VAL A 97 -4.25 2.73 -1.03
N ASN A 98 -3.68 3.94 -0.94
CA ASN A 98 -4.27 5.01 -0.14
C ASN A 98 -5.13 5.92 -1.04
N GLU A 99 -6.44 5.77 -0.93
CA GLU A 99 -7.44 6.61 -1.59
C GLU A 99 -7.84 7.83 -0.74
N GLY A 100 -7.30 7.95 0.47
CA GLY A 100 -7.61 9.03 1.40
C GLY A 100 -6.88 10.33 1.06
N PRO A 101 -7.39 11.47 1.55
CA PRO A 101 -6.77 12.78 1.31
C PRO A 101 -5.44 12.99 2.04
N SER A 102 -5.18 12.26 3.13
CA SER A 102 -3.95 12.39 3.91
C SER A 102 -2.92 11.33 3.53
N ALA A 103 -1.65 11.72 3.52
CA ALA A 103 -0.53 10.80 3.35
C ALA A 103 -0.32 9.94 4.60
N ILE A 104 0.33 8.78 4.42
CA ILE A 104 0.72 7.87 5.49
C ILE A 104 2.25 7.81 5.50
N SER A 105 2.86 8.05 6.66
CA SER A 105 4.32 8.05 6.79
C SER A 105 4.89 6.66 7.01
N HIS A 106 4.17 5.79 7.72
CA HIS A 106 4.58 4.42 8.02
C HIS A 106 3.36 3.51 8.20
N GLY A 107 3.54 2.23 7.89
CA GLY A 107 2.53 1.19 8.08
C GLY A 107 3.17 -0.19 7.96
N THR A 108 2.48 -1.20 8.48
CA THR A 108 2.90 -2.60 8.41
C THR A 108 1.84 -3.40 7.67
N LEU A 109 2.26 -4.16 6.66
CA LEU A 109 1.42 -5.15 5.97
C LEU A 109 1.79 -6.55 6.46
N GLU A 110 0.84 -7.22 7.10
CA GLU A 110 1.01 -8.60 7.57
C GLU A 110 0.31 -9.56 6.61
N LEU A 111 1.06 -10.53 6.08
CA LEU A 111 0.56 -11.57 5.20
C LEU A 111 0.65 -12.91 5.92
N SER A 112 -0.45 -13.67 5.92
CA SER A 112 -0.51 -15.01 6.50
C SER A 112 -0.61 -16.06 5.39
N CYS A 113 0.43 -16.89 5.26
CA CYS A 113 0.47 -17.97 4.27
C CYS A 113 0.07 -19.30 4.93
N PRO A 114 -0.93 -20.04 4.42
CA PRO A 114 -1.30 -21.35 4.97
C PRO A 114 -0.28 -22.41 4.57
N LEU A 115 0.75 -22.61 5.41
CA LEU A 115 1.84 -23.56 5.13
C LEU A 115 1.44 -25.02 5.34
N SER A 116 0.54 -25.30 6.28
CA SER A 116 0.07 -26.65 6.60
C SER A 116 -1.38 -26.68 7.08
N HIS A 117 -2.03 -27.84 6.97
CA HIS A 117 -3.35 -28.11 7.50
C HIS A 117 -3.39 -29.53 8.10
N ARG A 118 -3.80 -29.63 9.37
CA ARG A 118 -3.87 -30.91 10.13
C ARG A 118 -2.55 -31.70 10.10
N GLY A 119 -1.42 -31.01 10.16
CA GLY A 119 -0.09 -31.64 10.13
C GLY A 119 0.40 -32.04 8.72
N HIS A 120 -0.39 -31.81 7.68
CA HIS A 120 0.03 -32.00 6.29
C HIS A 120 0.48 -30.67 5.67
N PRO A 121 1.64 -30.64 5.00
CA PRO A 121 2.08 -29.44 4.29
C PRO A 121 1.10 -29.12 3.15
N LEU A 122 0.85 -27.83 2.94
CA LEU A 122 -0.05 -27.32 1.91
C LEU A 122 0.70 -26.50 0.88
N LEU A 123 1.47 -25.52 1.34
CA LEU A 123 2.20 -24.59 0.48
C LEU A 123 3.66 -24.49 0.91
N TYR A 124 4.54 -24.57 -0.08
CA TYR A 124 5.97 -24.37 0.04
C TYR A 124 6.33 -22.94 -0.39
N VAL A 125 6.95 -22.16 0.49
CA VAL A 125 7.35 -20.78 0.18
C VAL A 125 8.71 -20.79 -0.50
N ILE A 126 8.76 -20.32 -1.75
CA ILE A 126 10.00 -20.22 -2.52
C ILE A 126 10.68 -18.89 -2.23
N GLY A 127 9.90 -17.81 -2.22
CA GLY A 127 10.42 -16.47 -2.00
C GLY A 127 9.33 -15.41 -2.00
N HIS A 128 9.74 -14.18 -1.72
CA HIS A 128 8.89 -13.00 -1.83
C HIS A 128 9.64 -11.85 -2.48
N SER A 129 8.89 -10.87 -2.97
CA SER A 129 9.41 -9.57 -3.41
C SER A 129 8.50 -8.45 -2.92
N GLY A 130 9.06 -7.25 -2.82
CA GLY A 130 8.32 -6.08 -2.33
C GLY A 130 9.27 -4.97 -1.84
N PRO A 131 8.79 -4.10 -0.95
CA PRO A 131 9.62 -3.11 -0.26
C PRO A 131 10.85 -3.73 0.42
N ARG A 132 11.92 -2.94 0.56
CA ARG A 132 13.21 -3.41 1.12
C ARG A 132 13.12 -4.03 2.52
N ASN A 133 12.08 -3.72 3.29
CA ASN A 133 11.91 -4.14 4.69
C ASN A 133 10.93 -5.32 4.85
N CYS A 134 10.70 -6.11 3.80
CA CYS A 134 9.93 -7.35 3.93
C CYS A 134 10.75 -8.40 4.69
N SER A 135 10.13 -9.03 5.69
CA SER A 135 10.70 -10.15 6.43
C SER A 135 9.71 -11.30 6.46
N ALA A 136 10.23 -12.53 6.47
CA ALA A 136 9.45 -13.75 6.61
C ALA A 136 9.69 -14.35 8.00
N SER A 137 8.61 -14.73 8.68
CA SER A 137 8.69 -15.43 9.97
C SER A 137 9.16 -16.88 9.83
N HIS A 138 9.06 -17.44 8.63
CA HIS A 138 9.43 -18.82 8.32
C HIS A 138 10.57 -18.86 7.29
N PRO A 139 11.45 -19.87 7.35
CA PRO A 139 12.50 -20.06 6.35
C PRO A 139 11.89 -20.24 4.96
N MET A 140 12.37 -19.46 3.99
CA MET A 140 12.03 -19.62 2.58
C MET A 140 12.97 -20.62 1.92
N ASP A 141 12.49 -21.29 0.88
CA ASP A 141 13.23 -22.30 0.11
C ASP A 141 14.04 -23.25 1.00
N SER A 142 13.42 -23.78 2.07
CA SER A 142 14.07 -24.60 3.09
C SER A 142 14.68 -25.90 2.56
N LEU A 143 14.32 -26.30 1.34
CA LEU A 143 14.80 -27.50 0.63
C LEU A 143 15.84 -27.15 -0.44
N ARG A 144 16.14 -25.86 -0.65
CA ARG A 144 17.10 -25.35 -1.65
C ARG A 144 16.79 -25.84 -3.06
N LEU A 145 15.51 -25.85 -3.41
CA LEU A 145 15.04 -26.34 -4.71
C LEU A 145 15.15 -25.27 -5.80
N ALA A 146 15.21 -23.99 -5.42
CA ALA A 146 15.30 -22.89 -6.39
C ALA A 146 16.66 -22.85 -7.10
N GLU A 147 17.75 -23.21 -6.43
CA GLU A 147 19.10 -23.25 -7.02
C GLU A 147 19.26 -24.36 -8.08
N GLN A 148 18.37 -25.35 -8.09
CA GLN A 148 18.44 -26.53 -8.96
C GLN A 148 17.51 -26.46 -10.19
N SER A 149 16.73 -25.39 -10.33
CA SER A 149 15.81 -25.16 -11.45
C SER A 149 16.47 -24.24 -12.51
N PRO A 150 16.58 -24.68 -13.79
CA PRO A 150 17.16 -23.85 -14.86
C PRO A 150 16.26 -22.69 -15.33
N GLU A 151 15.00 -22.63 -14.88
CA GLU A 151 14.08 -21.57 -15.28
C GLU A 151 13.97 -20.53 -14.18
N SER A 152 14.62 -19.41 -14.45
CA SER A 152 14.40 -18.15 -13.78
C SER A 152 12.97 -17.68 -14.09
N HIS A 153 12.00 -18.10 -13.28
CA HIS A 153 10.81 -17.28 -13.04
C HIS A 153 11.28 -16.05 -12.26
N ILE A 154 11.94 -15.15 -13.01
CA ILE A 154 12.48 -13.89 -12.54
C ILE A 154 11.31 -13.18 -11.90
N LEU A 155 11.41 -12.98 -10.59
CA LEU A 155 10.77 -11.89 -9.87
C LEU A 155 10.99 -10.63 -10.71
N GLN A 156 10.03 -10.29 -11.58
CA GLN A 156 10.07 -9.04 -12.32
C GLN A 156 9.76 -7.95 -11.31
N ARG A 157 10.83 -7.49 -10.67
CA ARG A 157 10.88 -6.24 -9.94
C ARG A 157 10.41 -5.16 -10.91
N ARG A 158 9.16 -4.70 -10.76
CA ARG A 158 8.78 -3.39 -11.29
C ARG A 158 9.58 -2.38 -10.48
N ASP A 159 10.74 -2.01 -10.99
CA ASP A 159 11.37 -0.76 -10.60
C ASP A 159 10.39 0.36 -10.91
N THR A 160 9.83 0.97 -9.86
CA THR A 160 9.31 2.34 -9.96
C THR A 160 10.52 3.24 -10.18
N GLY A 161 10.96 3.33 -11.43
CA GLY A 161 12.03 4.22 -11.85
C GLY A 161 11.60 5.66 -11.69
N ASP A 162 12.13 6.30 -10.65
CA ASP A 162 12.39 7.73 -10.64
C ASP A 162 13.33 8.06 -11.80
N THR A 163 12.79 8.56 -12.90
CA THR A 163 13.56 9.33 -13.88
C THR A 163 12.75 10.54 -14.28
N VAL A 164 12.75 11.57 -13.42
CA VAL A 164 12.43 12.94 -13.84
C VAL A 164 13.61 13.42 -14.69
N THR A 165 13.56 13.14 -15.98
CA THR A 165 14.38 13.87 -16.96
C THR A 165 13.86 15.30 -17.02
N ARG A 166 14.69 16.18 -16.47
CA ARG A 166 14.64 17.62 -16.58
C ARG A 166 14.70 18.00 -18.06
N ASP A 167 13.55 18.29 -18.68
CA ASP A 167 13.54 19.02 -19.94
C ASP A 167 12.67 20.27 -19.84
N THR A 168 13.36 21.39 -19.93
CA THR A 168 12.82 22.75 -19.96
C THR A 168 12.43 23.05 -21.40
N ARG A 169 11.13 23.19 -21.70
CA ARG A 169 10.55 24.25 -22.56
C ARG A 169 9.04 24.09 -22.71
N ASP A 170 8.33 25.02 -22.07
CA ASP A 170 7.30 25.86 -22.67
C ASP A 170 6.13 25.19 -23.43
N THR A 171 5.01 25.00 -22.73
CA THR A 171 3.69 25.42 -23.25
C THR A 171 2.70 25.55 -22.10
N ARG A 172 2.11 26.74 -22.02
CA ARG A 172 1.05 27.12 -21.10
C ARG A 172 -0.31 26.66 -21.64
N ASP A 173 -1.16 26.26 -20.69
CA ASP A 173 -2.62 26.35 -20.66
C ASP A 173 -3.49 25.15 -21.12
N MET A 174 -4.46 24.83 -20.23
CA MET A 174 -5.69 24.05 -20.40
C MET A 174 -5.69 22.51 -20.24
N TRP A 175 -5.57 22.03 -18.99
CA TRP A 175 -6.63 21.36 -18.21
C TRP A 175 -6.01 20.85 -16.91
N GLY A 176 -6.72 21.00 -15.79
CA GLY A 176 -6.24 20.66 -14.45
C GLY A 176 -5.64 19.26 -14.36
N SER A 177 -4.43 19.22 -13.81
CA SER A 177 -3.57 18.08 -13.58
C SER A 177 -4.35 16.86 -13.08
N VAL A 178 -4.17 15.73 -13.78
CA VAL A 178 -4.50 14.39 -13.27
C VAL A 178 -3.89 14.29 -11.86
N PRO A 179 -4.66 13.88 -10.83
CA PRO A 179 -4.09 13.69 -9.50
C PRO A 179 -2.91 12.72 -9.62
N PRO A 180 -1.78 12.96 -8.91
CA PRO A 180 -0.70 11.99 -8.89
C PRO A 180 -1.29 10.63 -8.52
N THR A 181 -1.02 9.61 -9.35
CA THR A 181 -1.34 8.21 -9.04
C THR A 181 -0.97 7.97 -7.58
N ALA A 182 -1.92 7.47 -6.79
CA ALA A 182 -1.69 7.21 -5.38
C ALA A 182 -0.41 6.37 -5.23
N PRO A 183 0.40 6.54 -4.18
CA PRO A 183 1.50 5.62 -3.94
C PRO A 183 0.90 4.21 -3.74
N HIS A 184 1.29 3.29 -4.62
CA HIS A 184 0.88 1.89 -4.57
C HIS A 184 2.04 1.05 -4.06
N THR A 185 1.81 0.23 -3.04
CA THR A 185 2.80 -0.75 -2.58
C THR A 185 2.43 -2.13 -3.10
N LEU A 186 3.33 -2.77 -3.85
CA LEU A 186 3.17 -4.13 -4.35
C LEU A 186 4.06 -5.10 -3.57
N VAL A 187 3.48 -6.22 -3.14
CA VAL A 187 4.18 -7.36 -2.53
C VAL A 187 3.77 -8.62 -3.27
N SER A 188 4.73 -9.48 -3.60
CA SER A 188 4.46 -10.78 -4.22
C SER A 188 5.07 -11.91 -3.39
N ALA A 189 4.36 -13.02 -3.24
CA ALA A 189 4.83 -14.26 -2.62
C ALA A 189 4.68 -15.41 -3.61
N LEU A 190 5.77 -16.15 -3.84
CA LEU A 190 5.78 -17.31 -4.73
C LEU A 190 5.75 -18.59 -3.89
N LEU A 191 4.73 -19.41 -4.13
CA LEU A 191 4.48 -20.65 -3.40
C LEU A 191 4.29 -21.82 -4.38
N SER A 192 4.52 -23.05 -3.94
CA SER A 192 4.09 -24.25 -4.68
C SER A 192 3.23 -25.13 -3.77
N PRO A 193 2.19 -25.82 -4.27
CA PRO A 193 1.47 -26.78 -3.45
C PRO A 193 2.40 -27.95 -3.02
N CYS A 194 2.15 -28.53 -1.85
CA CYS A 194 2.95 -29.63 -1.26
C CYS A 194 2.05 -30.80 -0.80
N PRO A 195 1.17 -31.40 -1.64
CA PRO A 195 0.33 -32.49 -1.18
C PRO A 195 1.15 -33.78 -0.97
N HIS A 196 1.09 -34.33 0.24
CA HIS A 196 1.56 -35.69 0.58
C HIS A 196 3.04 -36.04 0.27
N VAL A 197 3.93 -35.06 0.30
CA VAL A 197 5.37 -35.35 0.33
C VAL A 197 5.82 -35.44 1.79
N PRO A 198 6.29 -36.61 2.30
CA PRO A 198 6.79 -36.74 3.69
C PRO A 198 8.05 -35.89 3.96
N TYR A 199 8.55 -35.19 2.93
CA TYR A 199 9.77 -34.40 2.94
C TYR A 199 9.53 -32.89 2.79
N CYS A 200 8.29 -32.40 2.60
CA CYS A 200 8.05 -30.95 2.76
C CYS A 200 8.09 -30.65 4.27
N PRO A 201 9.08 -29.88 4.77
CA PRO A 201 9.22 -29.66 6.20
C PRO A 201 7.99 -28.89 6.71
N CYS A 202 7.28 -29.48 7.66
CA CYS A 202 6.33 -28.72 8.45
C CYS A 202 7.13 -27.72 9.31
N PRO A 203 6.77 -26.42 9.31
CA PRO A 203 7.30 -25.53 10.32
C PRO A 203 6.79 -26.00 11.68
N THR A 204 7.69 -26.50 12.52
CA THR A 204 7.44 -26.70 13.95
C THR A 204 7.41 -25.31 14.60
N LEU A 205 6.27 -24.98 15.22
CA LEU A 205 6.08 -23.82 16.09
C LEU A 205 7.13 -23.77 17.21
#